data_AF-J4G976-F1
#
_entry.id   AF-J4G976-F1
#
_cell.length_a   1.000
_cell.length_b   1.000
_cell.length_c   1.000
_cell.angle_alpha   90.00
_cell.angle_beta   90.00
_cell.angle_gamma   90.00
#
_symmetry.space_group_name_H-M   'P 1'
#
loop_
_entity.id
_entity.type
_entity.pdbx_description
1 polymer ?
#
loop_
_entity_poly.entity_id
_entity_poly.type
_entity_poly.pdbx_seq_one_letter_code
_entity_poly.pdbx_strand_id
1 'polypeptide(L)'
;MSRLPEVWGEDAHLWNPRRFFDLDKEKQTTVGLYANLMSFGSGSKACLGWRFAVIELQSLLVDLIENFEIDIPAEKPDIQRVPAGVMIPMIRNQMRLGSQMPLKLTPLN
;
A
#
# COMPACT_ATOMS: atom_id res chain seq x y z
N MET A 1 4.51 10.09 9.83
CA MET A 1 5.69 9.24 10.14
C MET A 1 6.20 8.51 8.90
N SER A 2 5.39 7.72 8.18
CA SER A 2 5.82 6.98 6.98
C SER A 2 6.23 7.82 5.74
N ARG A 3 6.39 9.14 5.88
CA ARG A 3 6.84 10.07 4.83
C ARG A 3 7.80 11.14 5.37
N LEU A 4 8.31 10.98 6.60
CA LEU A 4 9.25 11.92 7.19
C LEU A 4 10.62 11.74 6.52
N PRO A 5 11.20 12.77 5.87
CA PRO A 5 12.49 12.62 5.21
C PRO A 5 13.64 12.26 6.16
N GLU A 6 13.56 12.70 7.42
CA GLU A 6 14.50 12.37 8.49
C GLU A 6 14.58 10.85 8.77
N VAL A 7 13.51 10.11 8.49
CA VAL A 7 13.44 8.65 8.69
C VAL A 7 13.65 7.89 7.38
N TRP A 8 13.15 8.43 6.27
CA TRP A 8 13.01 7.70 5.01
C TRP A 8 13.91 8.19 3.86
N GLY A 9 14.66 9.27 4.09
CA GLY A 9 15.46 9.97 3.07
C GLY A 9 14.67 11.03 2.32
N GLU A 10 15.35 11.81 1.49
CA GLU A 10 14.72 12.91 0.71
C GLU A 10 13.61 12.42 -0.23
N ASP A 11 13.70 11.18 -0.70
CA ASP A 11 12.72 10.52 -1.57
C ASP A 11 11.56 9.86 -0.80
N ALA A 12 11.35 10.19 0.49
CA ALA A 12 10.28 9.66 1.33
C ALA A 12 8.85 9.82 0.76
N HIS A 13 8.67 10.73 -0.18
CA HIS A 13 7.40 11.02 -0.84
C HIS A 13 7.20 10.23 -2.15
N LEU A 14 8.25 9.55 -2.65
CA LEU A 14 8.22 8.76 -3.87
C LEU A 14 7.94 7.29 -3.58
N TRP A 15 7.29 6.62 -4.53
CA TRP A 15 7.15 5.17 -4.52
C TRP A 15 8.47 4.53 -4.95
N ASN A 16 9.19 3.95 -3.98
CA ASN A 16 10.47 3.28 -4.21
C ASN A 16 10.48 1.92 -3.49
N PRO A 17 10.10 0.83 -4.17
CA PRO A 17 10.12 -0.52 -3.60
C PRO A 17 11.52 -1.00 -3.23
N ARG A 18 12.56 -0.54 -3.95
CA ARG A 18 13.94 -0.98 -3.75
C ARG A 18 14.47 -0.64 -2.35
N ARG A 19 13.90 0.39 -1.71
CA ARG A 19 14.27 0.82 -0.36
C ARG A 19 14.29 -0.31 0.65
N PHE A 20 13.41 -1.30 0.51
CA PHE A 20 13.30 -2.42 1.45
C PHE A 20 14.33 -3.54 1.23
N PHE A 21 15.08 -3.51 0.12
CA PHE A 21 16.13 -4.51 -0.17
C PHE A 21 17.48 -4.11 0.42
N ASP A 22 17.80 -2.81 0.42
CA ASP A 22 19.11 -2.27 0.82
C ASP A 22 19.08 -1.67 2.24
N LEU A 23 18.22 -2.19 3.12
CA LEU A 23 18.07 -1.67 4.50
C LEU A 23 19.28 -2.06 5.36
N ASP A 24 20.14 -1.09 5.66
CA ASP A 24 21.15 -1.22 6.71
C ASP A 24 20.47 -1.17 8.09
N LYS A 25 20.23 -2.36 8.68
CA LYS A 25 19.52 -2.52 9.96
C LYS A 25 20.18 -1.75 11.11
N GLU A 26 21.48 -1.46 11.04
CA GLU A 26 22.19 -0.76 12.11
C GLU A 26 21.97 0.76 12.07
N LYS A 27 21.63 1.31 10.90
CA LYS A 27 21.40 2.75 10.72
C LYS A 27 19.94 3.17 10.82
N GLN A 28 19.02 2.21 10.99
CA GLN A 28 17.59 2.50 10.96
C GLN A 28 16.99 2.61 12.34
N THR A 29 16.21 3.67 12.53
CA THR A 29 15.31 3.78 13.68
C THR A 29 14.14 2.85 13.46
N THR A 30 13.99 1.84 14.32
CA THR A 30 12.88 0.89 14.23
C THR A 30 11.57 1.59 14.61
N VAL A 31 10.63 1.68 13.66
CA VAL A 31 9.34 2.37 13.85
C VAL A 31 8.19 1.47 13.43
N GLY A 32 7.16 1.33 14.25
CA GLY A 32 6.02 0.46 13.92
C GLY A 32 6.34 -1.03 14.03
N LEU A 33 5.41 -1.88 13.57
CA LEU A 33 5.52 -3.34 13.69
C LEU A 33 6.17 -4.04 12.48
N TYR A 34 6.11 -3.40 11.31
CA TYR A 34 6.45 -4.06 10.05
C TYR A 34 7.12 -3.07 9.10
N ALA A 35 8.30 -3.46 8.60
CA ALA A 35 9.05 -2.73 7.58
C ALA A 35 9.27 -1.24 7.89
N ASN A 36 9.43 -0.87 9.17
CA ASN A 36 9.55 0.52 9.64
C ASN A 36 8.33 1.43 9.35
N LEU A 37 7.18 0.86 8.96
CA LEU A 37 5.95 1.59 8.63
C LEU A 37 4.98 1.64 9.80
N MET A 38 4.26 2.77 9.91
CA MET A 38 3.21 2.97 10.93
C MET A 38 1.83 2.40 10.50
N SER A 39 1.74 1.66 9.39
CA SER A 39 0.47 1.14 8.87
C SER A 39 -0.28 0.23 9.84
N PHE A 40 0.45 -0.45 10.72
CA PHE A 40 -0.09 -1.36 11.74
C PHE A 40 0.06 -0.81 13.17
N GLY A 41 0.43 0.47 13.31
CA GLY A 41 0.69 1.08 14.62
C GLY A 41 1.94 0.52 15.31
N SER A 42 2.03 0.74 16.62
CA SER A 42 3.09 0.25 17.50
C SER A 42 2.59 0.15 18.96
N GLY A 43 3.37 -0.52 19.83
CA GLY A 43 3.10 -0.61 21.26
C GLY A 43 1.81 -1.36 21.61
N SER A 44 1.14 -0.95 22.69
CA SER A 44 -0.07 -1.61 23.21
C SER A 44 -1.32 -1.44 22.32
N LYS A 45 -1.26 -0.52 21.34
CA LYS A 45 -2.33 -0.27 20.35
C LYS A 45 -1.94 -0.73 18.95
N ALA A 46 -0.89 -1.56 18.86
CA ALA A 46 -0.52 -2.29 17.66
C ALA A 46 -1.69 -3.10 17.09
N CYS A 47 -1.80 -3.16 15.76
CA CYS A 47 -2.73 -4.06 15.09
C CYS A 47 -2.35 -5.51 15.38
N LEU A 48 -3.20 -6.25 16.09
CA LEU A 48 -2.96 -7.66 16.43
C LEU A 48 -2.88 -8.56 15.19
N GLY A 49 -3.61 -8.20 14.13
CA GLY A 49 -3.71 -8.97 12.89
C GLY A 49 -2.64 -8.65 11.84
N TRP A 50 -1.60 -7.88 12.15
CA TRP A 50 -0.66 -7.40 11.11
C TRP A 50 0.01 -8.53 10.32
N ARG A 51 0.41 -9.63 10.99
CA ARG A 51 1.03 -10.79 10.32
C ARG A 51 0.06 -11.46 9.35
N PHE A 52 -1.17 -11.66 9.80
CA PHE A 52 -2.23 -12.24 8.99
C PHE A 52 -2.50 -11.37 7.75
N ALA A 53 -2.68 -10.06 7.95
CA ALA A 53 -2.93 -9.13 6.84
C ALA A 53 -1.79 -9.12 5.81
N VAL A 54 -0.53 -9.17 6.24
CA VAL A 54 0.62 -9.24 5.31
C VAL A 54 0.61 -10.54 4.52
N ILE A 55 0.38 -11.68 5.18
CA ILE A 55 0.34 -13.00 4.51
C ILE A 55 -0.83 -13.04 3.51
N GLU A 56 -2.01 -12.59 3.89
CA GLU A 56 -3.19 -12.56 3.02
C GLU A 56 -2.95 -11.69 1.78
N LEU A 57 -2.39 -10.49 1.95
CA LEU A 57 -2.05 -9.59 0.84
C LEU A 57 -1.00 -10.20 -0.09
N GLN A 58 0.00 -10.90 0.46
CA GLN A 58 1.01 -11.60 -0.34
C GLN A 58 0.39 -12.75 -1.13
N SER A 59 -0.44 -13.58 -0.50
CA SER A 59 -1.13 -14.69 -1.17
C SER A 59 -2.06 -14.20 -2.28
N LEU A 60 -2.86 -13.16 -2.02
CA LEU A 60 -3.73 -12.55 -3.03
C LEU A 60 -2.91 -11.97 -4.18
N LEU A 61 -1.82 -11.29 -3.89
CA LEU A 61 -0.97 -10.70 -4.92
C LEU A 61 -0.35 -11.78 -5.82
N VAL A 62 0.17 -12.87 -5.24
CA VAL A 62 0.70 -14.01 -5.98
C VAL A 62 -0.36 -14.62 -6.89
N ASP A 63 -1.55 -14.89 -6.36
CA ASP A 63 -2.65 -15.46 -7.15
C ASP A 63 -3.06 -14.54 -8.31
N LEU A 64 -3.12 -13.22 -8.08
CA LEU A 64 -3.46 -12.25 -9.12
C LEU A 64 -2.39 -12.17 -10.22
N ILE A 65 -1.11 -12.12 -9.88
CA ILE A 65 -0.03 -11.98 -10.88
C ILE A 65 0.24 -13.28 -11.64
N GLU A 66 -0.05 -14.44 -11.04
CA GLU A 66 0.11 -15.75 -11.70
C GLU A 66 -1.02 -16.02 -12.70
N ASN A 67 -2.23 -15.53 -12.43
CA ASN A 67 -3.42 -15.87 -13.21
C ASN A 67 -3.96 -14.73 -14.09
N PHE A 68 -3.52 -13.47 -13.90
CA PHE A 68 -4.09 -12.33 -14.63
C PHE A 68 -3.03 -11.33 -15.12
N GLU A 69 -3.24 -10.82 -16.33
CA GLU A 69 -2.65 -9.56 -16.77
C GLU A 69 -3.50 -8.39 -16.22
N ILE A 70 -2.86 -7.46 -15.52
CA ILE A 70 -3.51 -6.34 -14.83
C ILE A 70 -3.16 -5.05 -15.58
N ASP A 71 -4.18 -4.30 -16.01
CA ASP A 71 -4.03 -3.05 -16.74
C ASP A 71 -4.99 -1.96 -16.22
N ILE A 72 -4.70 -0.70 -16.56
CA ILE A 72 -5.59 0.43 -16.32
C ILE A 72 -6.76 0.33 -17.32
N PRO A 73 -8.04 0.47 -16.87
CA PRO A 73 -9.18 0.47 -17.76
C PRO A 73 -9.09 1.56 -18.84
N ALA A 74 -9.73 1.33 -19.99
CA ALA A 74 -9.68 2.24 -21.14
C ALA A 74 -10.21 3.65 -20.80
N GLU A 75 -11.17 3.72 -19.88
CA GLU A 75 -11.80 4.94 -19.39
C GLU A 75 -10.84 5.80 -18.54
N LYS A 76 -9.73 5.20 -18.05
CA LYS A 76 -8.71 5.84 -17.21
C LYS A 76 -9.33 6.73 -16.11
N PRO A 77 -10.14 6.14 -15.20
CA PRO A 77 -10.81 6.92 -14.17
C PRO A 77 -9.79 7.69 -13.32
N ASP A 78 -10.04 8.99 -13.10
CA ASP A 78 -9.22 9.80 -12.22
C ASP A 78 -9.45 9.42 -10.76
N ILE A 79 -8.47 8.75 -10.15
CA ILE A 79 -8.55 8.27 -8.78
C ILE A 79 -7.96 9.31 -7.83
N GLN A 80 -8.75 9.71 -6.83
CA GLN A 80 -8.31 10.56 -5.74
C GLN A 80 -8.24 9.79 -4.42
N ARG A 81 -7.29 10.19 -3.57
CA ARG A 81 -7.19 9.70 -2.18
C ARG A 81 -8.07 10.56 -1.28
N VAL A 82 -9.02 9.94 -0.59
CA VAL A 82 -9.99 10.63 0.27
C VAL A 82 -9.80 10.21 1.73
N PRO A 83 -9.75 11.15 2.69
CA PRO A 83 -9.75 10.83 4.10
C PRO A 83 -11.17 10.48 4.59
N ALA A 84 -11.38 9.24 5.01
CA ALA A 84 -12.66 8.74 5.53
C ALA A 84 -12.42 7.82 6.74
N GLY A 85 -11.70 8.32 7.75
CA GLY A 85 -11.17 7.53 8.88
C GLY A 85 -9.88 6.79 8.51
N VAL A 86 -9.86 6.15 7.35
CA VAL A 86 -8.65 5.69 6.65
C VAL A 86 -8.53 6.40 5.30
N MET A 87 -7.37 6.28 4.65
CA MET A 87 -7.19 6.81 3.29
C MET A 87 -7.74 5.80 2.28
N ILE A 88 -8.83 6.13 1.60
CA ILE A 88 -9.46 5.28 0.59
C ILE A 88 -9.29 5.84 -0.83
N PRO A 89 -9.25 5.00 -1.86
CA PRO A 89 -9.32 5.43 -3.25
C PRO A 89 -10.79 5.68 -3.65
N MET A 90 -11.05 6.78 -4.34
CA MET A 90 -12.36 7.07 -4.93
C MET A 90 -12.18 7.69 -6.30
N ILE A 91 -13.14 7.46 -7.19
CA ILE A 91 -13.17 8.13 -8.50
C ILE A 91 -13.59 9.59 -8.29
N ARG A 92 -12.79 10.54 -8.80
CA ARG A 92 -13.07 11.97 -8.71
C ARG A 92 -14.44 12.28 -9.31
N ASN A 93 -15.20 13.14 -8.63
CA ASN A 93 -16.57 13.54 -9.00
C ASN A 93 -17.62 12.41 -8.98
N GLN A 94 -17.29 11.20 -8.53
CA GLN A 94 -18.22 10.07 -8.42
C GLN A 94 -18.31 9.54 -6.98
N MET A 95 -18.32 10.44 -6.01
CA MET A 95 -18.28 10.11 -4.58
C MET A 95 -19.40 9.17 -4.11
N ARG A 96 -20.55 9.21 -4.78
CA ARG A 96 -21.70 8.33 -4.52
C ARG A 96 -21.38 6.85 -4.70
N LEU A 97 -20.39 6.50 -5.53
CA LEU A 97 -19.98 5.11 -5.77
C LEU A 97 -19.12 4.52 -4.64
N GLY A 98 -18.72 5.33 -3.66
CA GLY A 98 -17.89 4.89 -2.55
C GLY A 98 -16.44 4.62 -2.95
N SER A 99 -15.77 3.77 -2.16
CA SER A 99 -14.38 3.37 -2.41
C SER A 99 -14.29 2.53 -3.69
N GLN A 100 -13.53 2.99 -4.67
CA GLN A 100 -13.40 2.34 -5.98
C GLN A 100 -11.96 2.44 -6.48
N MET A 101 -11.43 1.34 -7.01
CA MET A 101 -10.17 1.26 -7.76
C MET A 101 -10.36 0.31 -8.95
N PRO A 102 -10.99 0.77 -10.05
CA PRO A 102 -11.25 -0.08 -11.19
C PRO A 102 -9.95 -0.55 -11.85
N LEU A 103 -9.85 -1.84 -12.12
CA LEU A 103 -8.73 -2.48 -12.82
C LEU A 103 -9.28 -3.34 -13.95
N LYS A 104 -8.56 -3.42 -15.06
CA LYS A 104 -8.83 -4.37 -16.13
C LYS A 104 -8.01 -5.62 -15.86
N LEU A 105 -8.67 -6.76 -15.75
CA LEU A 105 -8.03 -8.07 -15.55
C LEU A 105 -8.28 -8.93 -16.78
N THR A 106 -7.22 -9.52 -17.34
CA THR A 106 -7.30 -10.48 -18.44
C THR A 106 -6.71 -11.81 -17.96
N PRO A 107 -7.45 -12.92 -17.94
CA PRO A 107 -6.91 -14.22 -17.52
C PRO A 107 -5.71 -14.63 -18.38
N LEU A 108 -4.66 -15.11 -17.73
CA LEU A 108 -3.53 -15.78 -18.36
C LEU A 108 -3.96 -17.23 -18.62
N ASN A 109 -4.18 -17.58 -19.89
CA ASN A 109 -4.58 -18.93 -20.30
C ASN A 109 -3.54 -19.99 -19.94
#